data_AF-M1EMV1-F1
#
_entry.id   AF-M1EMV1-F1
#
_cell.length_a   1.000
_cell.length_b   1.000
_cell.length_c   1.000
_cell.angle_alpha   90.00
_cell.angle_beta   90.00
_cell.angle_gamma   90.00
#
_symmetry.space_group_name_H-M   'P 1'
#
loop_
_entity.id
_entity.type
_entity.pdbx_description
1 polymer ?
#
loop_
_entity_poly.entity_id
_entity_poly.type
_entity_poly.pdbx_seq_one_letter_code
_entity_poly.pdbx_strand_id
1 'polypeptide(L)'
;EAALLADKLKDDSKFSEAITVLLSWIERGEVNRRSANQFYSMVQSANSHVRRLMNEKATHEQEMEEAKENFKNALTGILTQFEQIVAVFNASTRQKAWDHFSKAQRKNIDIWRKHSEELRNAQSEQLMGIRREEEMEMSDDENCDSPTKKMRVDESALAAQAYALKEENDSLRWQLDAYRNEVELLKQEKEQLFRTEETVTKDQQLQFLQQTMQGMQQQLLTIQEELNNKKSELEQAKEEQSHTQALLKVLQEQLKGTKELVETNGHSHEDTNEINVLTVALVNQDRENNIEKRSQGLKSEKEALLIGIISTFLHVHPFGANIEYLWSYMQQLDSKISANEIEMLLMRLPRMFKQEFTGVGATLEKRWKLCAFEGIKTT
;
A
#
# COMPACT_ATOMS: atom_id res chain seq x y z
N GLU A 1 -4.19 49.04 -45.36
CA GLU A 1 -3.87 48.31 -44.12
C GLU A 1 -5.12 47.87 -43.36
N ALA A 2 -6.01 48.79 -42.94
CA ALA A 2 -7.22 48.42 -42.20
C ALA A 2 -8.19 47.48 -42.94
N ALA A 3 -8.31 47.58 -44.27
CA ALA A 3 -9.08 46.62 -45.06
C ALA A 3 -8.45 45.21 -45.08
N LEU A 4 -7.11 45.14 -45.18
CA LEU A 4 -6.39 43.87 -45.14
C LEU A 4 -6.49 43.22 -43.76
N LEU A 5 -6.49 44.02 -42.68
CA LEU A 5 -6.72 43.52 -41.33
C LEU A 5 -8.15 42.95 -41.19
N ALA A 6 -9.15 43.66 -41.71
CA ALA A 6 -10.54 43.20 -41.68
C ALA A 6 -10.74 41.87 -42.45
N ASP A 7 -10.00 41.64 -43.52
CA ASP A 7 -10.05 40.35 -44.24
C ASP A 7 -9.28 39.25 -43.48
N LYS A 8 -8.14 39.57 -42.85
CA LYS A 8 -7.43 38.61 -41.99
C LYS A 8 -8.25 38.21 -40.75
N LEU A 9 -9.08 39.11 -40.23
CA LEU A 9 -10.02 38.84 -39.13
C LEU A 9 -11.20 37.95 -39.51
N LYS A 10 -11.32 37.53 -40.78
CA LYS A 10 -12.31 36.54 -41.23
C LYS A 10 -11.68 35.17 -41.51
N ASP A 11 -10.34 35.10 -41.54
CA ASP A 11 -9.57 33.90 -41.84
C ASP A 11 -9.11 33.25 -40.52
N ASP A 12 -9.63 32.07 -40.21
CA ASP A 12 -9.34 31.35 -38.96
C ASP A 12 -7.84 31.11 -38.74
N SER A 13 -7.10 30.82 -39.81
CA SER A 13 -5.66 30.54 -39.72
C SER A 13 -4.84 31.76 -39.34
N LYS A 14 -5.36 32.97 -39.59
CA LYS A 14 -4.69 34.25 -39.34
C LYS A 14 -5.36 35.07 -38.24
N PHE A 15 -6.47 34.57 -37.68
CA PHE A 15 -7.28 35.29 -36.71
C PHE A 15 -6.49 35.68 -35.46
N SER A 16 -5.66 34.78 -34.93
CA SER A 16 -4.85 35.02 -33.73
C SER A 16 -3.87 36.20 -33.88
N GLU A 17 -3.21 36.30 -35.02
CA GLU A 17 -2.32 37.43 -35.33
C GLU A 17 -3.13 38.71 -35.58
N ALA A 18 -4.22 38.61 -36.34
CA ALA A 18 -5.05 39.75 -36.72
C ALA A 18 -5.78 40.38 -35.53
N ILE A 19 -6.27 39.59 -34.57
CA ILE A 19 -6.97 40.10 -33.39
C ILE A 19 -6.01 40.86 -32.46
N THR A 20 -4.75 40.41 -32.37
CA THR A 20 -3.70 41.10 -31.61
C THR A 20 -3.39 42.48 -32.21
N VAL A 21 -3.34 42.58 -33.54
CA VAL A 21 -3.15 43.86 -34.23
C VAL A 21 -4.36 44.78 -34.01
N LEU A 22 -5.60 44.26 -34.15
CA LEU A 22 -6.82 45.04 -33.89
C LEU A 22 -6.85 45.58 -32.46
N LEU A 23 -6.51 44.74 -31.47
CA LEU A 23 -6.41 45.14 -30.06
C LEU A 23 -5.43 46.30 -29.89
N SER A 24 -4.23 46.18 -30.47
CA SER A 24 -3.21 47.23 -30.37
C SER A 24 -3.65 48.57 -30.97
N TRP A 25 -4.40 48.56 -32.07
CA TRP A 25 -4.93 49.78 -32.69
C TRP A 25 -6.02 50.45 -31.82
N ILE A 26 -6.86 49.64 -31.17
CA ILE A 26 -7.88 50.12 -30.25
C ILE A 26 -7.23 50.74 -29.01
N GLU A 27 -6.26 50.07 -28.40
CA GLU A 27 -5.55 50.55 -27.21
C GLU A 27 -4.76 51.84 -27.46
N ARG A 28 -4.22 52.01 -28.67
CA ARG A 28 -3.53 53.24 -29.11
C ARG A 28 -4.47 54.41 -29.38
N GLY A 29 -5.79 54.20 -29.33
CA GLY A 29 -6.79 55.24 -29.58
C GLY A 29 -6.98 55.58 -31.06
N GLU A 30 -6.71 54.65 -31.97
CA GLU A 30 -6.90 54.87 -33.42
C GLU A 30 -8.40 54.91 -33.81
N VAL A 31 -9.29 54.53 -32.88
CA VAL A 31 -10.75 54.64 -33.02
C VAL A 31 -11.18 56.10 -32.81
N ASN A 32 -11.68 56.73 -33.86
CA ASN A 32 -12.23 58.08 -33.82
C ASN A 32 -13.54 58.15 -34.61
N ARG A 33 -14.25 59.29 -34.57
CA ARG A 33 -15.55 59.46 -35.25
C ARG A 33 -15.54 59.13 -36.75
N ARG A 34 -14.40 59.23 -37.43
CA ARG A 34 -14.28 58.92 -38.86
C ARG A 34 -13.98 57.43 -39.11
N SER A 35 -13.27 56.75 -38.20
CA SER A 35 -12.88 55.33 -38.31
C SER A 35 -13.82 54.37 -37.56
N ALA A 36 -14.73 54.89 -36.72
CA ALA A 36 -15.59 54.09 -35.84
C ALA A 36 -16.36 52.97 -36.55
N ASN A 37 -16.96 53.25 -37.72
CA ASN A 37 -17.70 52.24 -38.47
C ASN A 37 -16.80 51.09 -38.96
N GLN A 38 -15.56 51.41 -39.35
CA GLN A 38 -14.60 50.42 -39.84
C GLN A 38 -14.11 49.52 -38.71
N PHE A 39 -13.78 50.10 -37.55
CA PHE A 39 -13.43 49.33 -36.35
C PHE A 39 -14.61 48.51 -35.85
N TYR A 40 -15.84 49.04 -35.90
CA TYR A 40 -17.03 48.28 -35.54
C TYR A 40 -17.20 47.04 -36.42
N SER A 41 -17.00 47.14 -37.74
CA SER A 41 -17.02 45.96 -38.62
C SER A 41 -15.92 44.95 -38.28
N MET A 42 -14.72 45.39 -37.91
CA MET A 42 -13.64 44.50 -37.45
C MET A 42 -13.98 43.80 -36.11
N VAL A 43 -14.63 44.51 -35.18
CA VAL A 43 -15.15 43.95 -33.93
C VAL A 43 -16.28 42.95 -34.19
N GLN A 44 -17.14 43.20 -35.17
CA GLN A 44 -18.16 42.24 -35.60
C GLN A 44 -17.54 40.96 -36.17
N SER A 45 -16.47 41.08 -36.97
CA SER A 45 -15.70 39.92 -37.44
C SER A 45 -15.12 39.14 -36.26
N ALA A 46 -14.51 39.81 -35.29
CA ALA A 46 -14.01 39.18 -34.06
C ALA A 46 -15.11 38.45 -33.28
N ASN A 47 -16.29 39.06 -33.13
CA ASN A 47 -17.43 38.45 -32.45
C ASN A 47 -17.99 37.21 -33.18
N SER A 48 -17.84 37.13 -34.51
CA SER A 48 -18.20 35.93 -35.27
C SER A 48 -17.36 34.72 -34.87
N HIS A 49 -16.08 34.91 -34.54
CA HIS A 49 -15.21 33.82 -34.07
C HIS A 49 -15.62 33.29 -32.70
N VAL A 50 -16.27 34.08 -31.84
CA VAL A 50 -16.82 33.57 -30.57
C VAL A 50 -17.85 32.47 -30.81
N ARG A 51 -18.80 32.68 -31.74
CA ARG A 51 -19.79 31.64 -32.10
C ARG A 51 -19.12 30.41 -32.69
N ARG A 52 -18.13 30.61 -33.56
CA ARG A 52 -17.35 29.50 -34.15
C ARG A 52 -16.64 28.68 -33.06
N LEU A 53 -15.94 29.34 -32.14
CA LEU A 53 -15.22 28.70 -31.03
C LEU A 53 -16.16 27.94 -30.09
N MET A 54 -17.36 28.48 -29.83
CA MET A 54 -18.37 27.77 -29.04
C MET A 54 -18.86 26.49 -29.74
N ASN A 55 -19.06 26.55 -31.06
CA ASN A 55 -19.44 25.36 -31.84
C ASN A 55 -18.30 24.34 -31.90
N GLU A 56 -17.06 24.79 -32.11
CA GLU A 56 -15.87 23.93 -32.12
C GLU A 56 -15.67 23.25 -30.75
N LYS A 57 -15.84 24.00 -29.66
CA LYS A 57 -15.86 23.45 -28.30
C LYS A 57 -16.95 22.36 -28.17
N ALA A 58 -18.18 22.64 -28.59
CA ALA A 58 -19.27 21.67 -28.52
C ALA A 58 -18.99 20.40 -29.34
N THR A 59 -18.35 20.54 -30.52
CA THR A 59 -17.91 19.40 -31.33
C THR A 59 -16.86 18.58 -30.59
N HIS A 60 -15.85 19.20 -29.98
CA HIS A 60 -14.85 18.48 -29.18
C HIS A 60 -15.42 17.83 -27.92
N GLU A 61 -16.40 18.45 -27.27
CA GLU A 61 -17.13 17.85 -26.15
C GLU A 61 -17.90 16.60 -26.61
N GLN A 62 -18.58 16.67 -27.76
CA GLN A 62 -19.26 15.51 -28.34
C GLN A 62 -18.28 14.40 -28.73
N GLU A 63 -17.16 14.73 -29.39
CA GLU A 63 -16.12 13.76 -29.76
C GLU A 63 -15.51 13.07 -28.53
N MET A 64 -15.33 13.81 -27.43
CA MET A 64 -14.86 13.27 -26.16
C MET A 64 -15.85 12.24 -25.60
N GLU A 65 -17.14 12.58 -25.60
CA GLU A 65 -18.19 11.71 -25.07
C GLU A 65 -18.34 10.44 -25.91
N GLU A 66 -18.32 10.57 -27.24
CA GLU A 66 -18.29 9.42 -28.15
C GLU A 66 -17.05 8.55 -27.94
N ALA A 67 -15.88 9.13 -27.65
CA ALA A 67 -14.66 8.38 -27.35
C ALA A 67 -14.76 7.61 -26.01
N LYS A 68 -15.36 8.22 -24.98
CA LYS A 68 -15.62 7.54 -23.69
C LYS A 68 -16.54 6.34 -23.88
N GLU A 69 -17.64 6.51 -24.60
CA GLU A 69 -18.61 5.44 -24.85
C GLU A 69 -17.99 4.31 -25.71
N ASN A 70 -17.18 4.65 -26.72
CA ASN A 70 -16.43 3.67 -27.50
C ASN A 70 -15.45 2.86 -26.64
N PHE A 71 -14.76 3.51 -25.72
CA PHE A 71 -13.85 2.85 -24.77
C PHE A 71 -14.61 1.90 -23.83
N LYS A 72 -15.74 2.34 -23.28
CA LYS A 72 -16.62 1.54 -22.41
C LYS A 72 -17.15 0.29 -23.12
N ASN A 73 -17.56 0.44 -24.38
CA ASN A 73 -18.00 -0.67 -25.22
C ASN A 73 -16.85 -1.66 -25.50
N ALA A 74 -15.65 -1.17 -25.81
CA ALA A 74 -14.47 -2.01 -25.97
C ALA A 74 -14.12 -2.78 -24.68
N LEU A 75 -14.16 -2.10 -23.53
CA LEU A 75 -13.89 -2.69 -22.21
C LEU A 75 -14.93 -3.78 -21.85
N THR A 76 -16.20 -3.53 -22.14
CA THR A 76 -17.28 -4.52 -21.97
C THR A 76 -17.04 -5.76 -22.85
N GLY A 77 -16.57 -5.56 -24.08
CA GLY A 77 -16.16 -6.65 -24.98
C GLY A 77 -15.00 -7.48 -24.42
N ILE A 78 -13.97 -6.83 -23.87
CA ILE A 78 -12.83 -7.49 -23.21
C ILE A 78 -13.30 -8.31 -22.00
N LEU A 79 -14.18 -7.75 -21.16
CA LEU A 79 -14.74 -8.46 -20.01
C LEU A 79 -15.51 -9.72 -20.40
N THR A 80 -16.33 -9.62 -21.44
CA THR A 80 -17.07 -10.78 -21.98
C THR A 80 -16.11 -11.89 -22.41
N GLN A 81 -14.99 -11.54 -23.05
CA GLN A 81 -13.96 -12.53 -23.42
C GLN A 81 -13.30 -13.17 -22.19
N PHE A 82 -12.97 -12.37 -21.16
CA PHE A 82 -12.45 -12.91 -19.90
C PHE A 82 -13.44 -13.86 -19.21
N GLU A 83 -14.73 -13.54 -19.20
CA GLU A 83 -15.77 -14.42 -18.65
C GLU A 83 -15.84 -15.76 -19.39
N GLN A 84 -15.75 -15.75 -20.72
CA GLN A 84 -15.69 -16.97 -21.53
C GLN A 84 -14.44 -17.80 -21.21
N ILE A 85 -13.28 -17.17 -21.08
CA ILE A 85 -12.01 -17.85 -20.72
C ILE A 85 -12.11 -18.48 -19.33
N VAL A 86 -12.61 -17.73 -18.33
CA VAL A 86 -12.83 -18.25 -16.98
C VAL A 86 -13.83 -19.40 -16.98
N ALA A 87 -14.89 -19.34 -17.79
CA ALA A 87 -15.84 -20.43 -17.95
C ALA A 87 -15.19 -21.71 -18.50
N VAL A 88 -14.27 -21.59 -19.47
CA VAL A 88 -13.49 -22.72 -20.00
C VAL A 88 -12.61 -23.34 -18.92
N PHE A 89 -11.90 -22.52 -18.13
CA PHE A 89 -11.07 -23.04 -17.03
C PHE A 89 -11.93 -23.71 -15.95
N ASN A 90 -13.06 -23.11 -15.58
CA ASN A 90 -14.00 -23.71 -14.64
C ASN A 90 -14.53 -25.06 -15.17
N ALA A 91 -14.89 -25.14 -16.44
CA ALA A 91 -15.30 -26.41 -17.07
C ALA A 91 -14.17 -27.45 -17.06
N SER A 92 -12.92 -27.03 -17.29
CA SER A 92 -11.74 -27.89 -17.28
C SER A 92 -11.40 -28.45 -15.90
N THR A 93 -11.82 -27.77 -14.83
CA THR A 93 -11.67 -28.25 -13.45
C THR A 93 -12.77 -29.19 -12.99
N ARG A 94 -13.83 -29.40 -13.79
CA ARG A 94 -14.88 -30.38 -13.47
C ARG A 94 -14.32 -31.78 -13.63
N GLN A 95 -14.73 -32.69 -12.76
CA GLN A 95 -14.18 -34.06 -12.67
C GLN A 95 -14.11 -34.79 -14.03
N LYS A 96 -15.14 -34.65 -14.86
CA LYS A 96 -15.21 -35.25 -16.21
C LYS A 96 -14.03 -34.88 -17.13
N ALA A 97 -13.55 -33.64 -17.06
CA ALA A 97 -12.38 -33.19 -17.84
C ALA A 97 -11.09 -33.33 -17.02
N TRP A 98 -11.17 -33.00 -15.72
CA TRP A 98 -10.05 -32.98 -14.79
C TRP A 98 -9.27 -34.29 -14.74
N ASP A 99 -9.97 -35.43 -14.71
CA ASP A 99 -9.33 -36.74 -14.58
C ASP A 99 -8.49 -37.15 -15.80
N HIS A 100 -8.75 -36.54 -16.96
CA HIS A 100 -7.99 -36.76 -18.19
C HIS A 100 -6.71 -35.93 -18.27
N PHE A 101 -6.61 -34.84 -17.51
CA PHE A 101 -5.41 -34.00 -17.49
C PHE A 101 -4.32 -34.60 -16.61
N SER A 102 -3.06 -34.41 -17.01
CA SER A 102 -1.91 -34.78 -16.19
C SER A 102 -1.77 -33.87 -14.95
N LYS A 103 -1.03 -34.33 -13.94
CA LYS A 103 -0.78 -33.54 -12.72
C LYS A 103 -0.15 -32.17 -13.02
N ALA A 104 0.74 -32.09 -14.00
CA ALA A 104 1.36 -30.83 -14.44
C ALA A 104 0.35 -29.92 -15.15
N GLN A 105 -0.48 -30.46 -16.04
CA GLN A 105 -1.52 -29.71 -16.74
C GLN A 105 -2.55 -29.15 -15.76
N ARG A 106 -3.00 -29.94 -14.79
CA ARG A 106 -3.91 -29.51 -13.71
C ARG A 106 -3.35 -28.31 -12.93
N LYS A 107 -2.06 -28.35 -12.58
CA LYS A 107 -1.39 -27.24 -11.88
C LYS A 107 -1.40 -25.97 -12.74
N ASN A 108 -1.10 -26.08 -14.04
CA ASN A 108 -1.13 -24.93 -14.95
C ASN A 108 -2.55 -24.37 -15.12
N ILE A 109 -3.56 -25.22 -15.28
CA ILE A 109 -4.97 -24.80 -15.41
C ILE A 109 -5.43 -24.05 -14.15
N ASP A 110 -5.06 -24.50 -12.94
CA ASP A 110 -5.41 -23.80 -11.70
C ASP A 110 -4.74 -22.42 -11.60
N ILE A 111 -3.47 -22.31 -12.03
CA ILE A 111 -2.75 -21.03 -12.09
C ILE A 111 -3.40 -20.08 -13.09
N TRP A 112 -3.68 -20.55 -14.31
CA TRP A 112 -4.32 -19.73 -15.34
C TRP A 112 -5.74 -19.31 -14.94
N ARG A 113 -6.51 -20.19 -14.28
CA ARG A 113 -7.83 -19.84 -13.76
C ARG A 113 -7.73 -18.67 -12.79
N LYS A 114 -6.87 -18.78 -11.77
CA LYS A 114 -6.68 -17.72 -10.76
C LYS A 114 -6.26 -16.41 -11.42
N HIS A 115 -5.26 -16.45 -12.30
CA HIS A 115 -4.77 -15.25 -12.98
C HIS A 115 -5.84 -14.60 -13.86
N SER A 116 -6.62 -15.38 -14.61
CA SER A 116 -7.71 -14.84 -15.43
C SER A 116 -8.88 -14.31 -14.62
N GLU A 117 -9.19 -14.90 -13.46
CA GLU A 117 -10.18 -14.36 -12.52
C GLU A 117 -9.73 -13.02 -11.91
N GLU A 118 -8.46 -12.91 -11.53
CA GLU A 118 -7.86 -11.64 -11.04
C GLU A 118 -7.92 -10.54 -12.11
N LEU A 119 -7.50 -10.85 -13.34
CA LEU A 119 -7.56 -9.92 -14.48
C LEU A 119 -9.00 -9.48 -14.78
N ARG A 120 -9.95 -10.42 -14.80
CA ARG A 120 -11.37 -10.10 -14.99
C ARG A 120 -11.87 -9.16 -13.89
N ASN A 121 -11.54 -9.43 -12.63
CA ASN A 121 -11.99 -8.61 -11.52
C ASN A 121 -11.42 -7.19 -11.60
N ALA A 122 -10.14 -7.03 -11.95
CA ALA A 122 -9.51 -5.72 -12.14
C ALA A 122 -10.17 -4.91 -13.28
N GLN A 123 -10.43 -5.55 -14.42
CA GLN A 123 -11.12 -4.91 -15.55
C GLN A 123 -12.58 -4.57 -15.21
N SER A 124 -13.23 -5.39 -14.37
CA SER A 124 -14.61 -5.17 -13.92
C SER A 124 -14.69 -3.99 -12.95
N GLU A 125 -13.70 -3.86 -12.06
CA GLU A 125 -13.56 -2.72 -11.17
C GLU A 125 -13.33 -1.42 -11.93
N GLN A 126 -12.52 -1.43 -13.00
CA GLN A 126 -12.34 -0.27 -13.88
C GLN A 126 -13.67 0.15 -14.53
N LEU A 127 -14.45 -0.80 -15.07
CA LEU A 127 -15.75 -0.49 -15.66
C LEU A 127 -16.76 0.04 -14.61
N MET A 128 -16.74 -0.51 -13.39
CA MET A 128 -17.59 -0.02 -12.29
C MET A 128 -17.16 1.37 -11.80
N GLY A 129 -15.86 1.68 -11.82
CA GLY A 129 -15.34 3.02 -11.52
C GLY A 129 -15.89 4.06 -12.48
N ILE A 130 -15.83 3.78 -13.79
CA ILE A 130 -16.35 4.66 -14.84
C ILE A 130 -17.86 4.91 -14.65
N ARG A 131 -18.65 3.86 -14.35
CA ARG A 131 -20.10 4.01 -14.11
C ARG A 131 -20.41 4.89 -12.89
N ARG A 132 -19.65 4.77 -11.80
CA ARG A 132 -19.85 5.61 -10.60
C ARG A 132 -19.49 7.06 -10.86
N GLU A 133 -18.47 7.31 -11.67
CA GLU A 133 -18.05 8.67 -12.06
C GLU A 133 -19.13 9.33 -12.93
N GLU A 134 -19.69 8.61 -13.92
CA GLU A 134 -20.82 9.06 -14.75
C GLU A 134 -22.10 9.35 -13.92
N GLU A 135 -22.45 8.50 -12.95
CA GLU A 135 -23.62 8.71 -12.07
C GLU A 135 -23.49 9.96 -11.18
N MET A 136 -22.26 10.38 -10.87
CA MET A 136 -21.98 11.58 -10.07
C MET A 136 -21.97 12.87 -10.91
N GLU A 137 -21.77 12.79 -12.24
CA GLU A 137 -21.77 13.94 -13.16
C GLU A 137 -23.18 14.40 -13.57
N MET A 138 -24.22 13.63 -13.28
CA MET A 138 -25.61 13.92 -13.67
C MET A 138 -26.41 14.78 -12.69
N SER A 139 -25.78 15.35 -11.65
CA SER A 139 -26.49 16.13 -10.61
C SER A 139 -26.49 17.65 -10.79
N ASP A 140 -25.95 18.17 -11.90
CA ASP A 140 -25.95 19.61 -12.20
C ASP A 140 -26.49 19.87 -13.60
N ASP A 141 -27.82 19.79 -13.74
CA ASP A 141 -28.48 20.56 -14.80
C ASP A 141 -29.63 21.36 -14.17
N GLU A 142 -29.24 22.51 -13.63
CA GLU A 142 -30.07 23.69 -13.49
C GLU A 142 -30.80 23.95 -14.82
N ASN A 143 -32.06 23.54 -14.91
CA ASN A 143 -32.99 24.03 -15.93
C ASN A 143 -33.22 25.54 -15.72
N CYS A 144 -32.29 26.36 -16.21
CA CYS A 144 -32.41 27.81 -16.27
C CYS A 144 -32.68 28.26 -17.71
N ASP A 145 -33.96 28.51 -17.95
CA ASP A 145 -34.53 29.54 -18.82
C ASP A 145 -34.54 29.37 -20.35
N SER A 146 -35.77 29.31 -20.90
CA SER A 146 -36.12 30.08 -22.11
C SER A 146 -37.65 30.25 -22.26
N PRO A 147 -38.12 31.34 -22.92
CA PRO A 147 -39.19 32.19 -22.44
C PRO A 147 -40.53 31.95 -23.14
N THR A 148 -41.66 32.34 -22.53
CA THR A 148 -42.63 33.27 -23.15
C THR A 148 -43.96 33.43 -22.37
N LYS A 149 -44.43 34.69 -22.42
CA LYS A 149 -45.84 35.13 -22.45
C LYS A 149 -46.75 34.81 -21.26
N LYS A 150 -47.05 35.88 -20.52
CA LYS A 150 -48.29 36.07 -19.76
C LYS A 150 -49.50 35.66 -20.61
N MET A 151 -50.12 34.54 -20.27
CA MET A 151 -51.48 34.19 -20.70
C MET A 151 -52.24 33.73 -19.46
N ARG A 152 -53.48 34.20 -19.33
CA ARG A 152 -54.35 33.96 -18.16
C ARG A 152 -54.38 32.46 -17.86
N VAL A 153 -54.01 32.11 -16.63
CA VAL A 153 -53.88 30.72 -16.20
C VAL A 153 -55.27 30.12 -16.05
N ASP A 154 -55.56 29.15 -16.91
CA ASP A 154 -56.75 28.31 -16.87
C ASP A 154 -56.71 27.42 -15.62
N GLU A 155 -57.83 27.27 -14.91
CA GLU A 155 -57.92 26.53 -13.65
C GLU A 155 -57.54 25.04 -13.81
N SER A 156 -57.68 24.52 -15.04
CA SER A 156 -57.20 23.22 -15.48
C SER A 156 -55.66 23.10 -15.49
N ALA A 157 -54.94 24.17 -15.87
CA ALA A 157 -53.48 24.19 -15.87
C ALA A 157 -52.89 24.23 -14.46
N LEU A 158 -53.57 24.92 -13.53
CA LEU A 158 -53.23 24.93 -12.11
C LEU A 158 -53.43 23.55 -11.46
N ALA A 159 -54.52 22.86 -11.81
CA ALA A 159 -54.76 21.50 -11.33
C ALA A 159 -53.69 20.52 -11.84
N ALA A 160 -53.30 20.59 -13.12
CA ALA A 160 -52.22 19.77 -13.67
C ALA A 160 -50.88 20.03 -12.97
N GLN A 161 -50.56 21.30 -12.69
CA GLN A 161 -49.36 21.67 -11.94
C GLN A 161 -49.39 21.14 -10.50
N ALA A 162 -50.54 21.21 -9.83
CA ALA A 162 -50.69 20.68 -8.47
C ALA A 162 -50.53 19.14 -8.42
N TYR A 163 -51.00 18.43 -9.44
CA TYR A 163 -50.77 16.99 -9.57
C TYR A 163 -49.30 16.64 -9.81
N ALA A 164 -48.61 17.37 -10.70
CA ALA A 164 -47.18 17.17 -10.95
C ALA A 164 -46.34 17.40 -9.69
N LEU A 165 -46.60 18.49 -8.95
CA LEU A 165 -45.91 18.78 -7.68
C LEU A 165 -46.19 17.71 -6.61
N LYS A 166 -47.38 17.10 -6.62
CA LYS A 166 -47.71 16.03 -5.69
C LYS A 166 -46.95 14.74 -6.02
N GLU A 167 -46.85 14.40 -7.31
CA GLU A 167 -46.09 13.25 -7.78
C GLU A 167 -44.59 13.41 -7.48
N GLU A 168 -44.05 14.62 -7.68
CA GLU A 168 -42.69 14.97 -7.27
C GLU A 168 -42.51 14.84 -5.75
N ASN A 169 -43.48 15.30 -4.95
CA ASN A 169 -43.42 15.15 -3.49
C ASN A 169 -43.43 13.68 -3.06
N ASP A 170 -44.25 12.85 -3.69
CA ASP A 170 -44.32 11.41 -3.41
C ASP A 170 -43.01 10.69 -3.84
N SER A 171 -42.43 11.09 -4.98
CA SER A 171 -41.11 10.62 -5.42
C SER A 171 -40.01 10.97 -4.42
N LEU A 172 -39.96 12.24 -3.97
CA LEU A 172 -39.00 12.71 -2.97
C LEU A 172 -39.16 11.98 -1.62
N ARG A 173 -40.39 11.64 -1.22
CA ARG A 173 -40.64 10.83 -0.01
C ARG A 173 -40.06 9.43 -0.15
N TRP A 174 -40.27 8.77 -1.28
CA TRP A 174 -39.67 7.45 -1.52
C TRP A 174 -38.14 7.51 -1.56
N GLN A 175 -37.57 8.57 -2.14
CA GLN A 175 -36.12 8.77 -2.16
C GLN A 175 -35.56 9.00 -0.74
N LEU A 176 -36.24 9.78 0.10
CA LEU A 176 -35.86 9.96 1.51
C LEU A 176 -35.95 8.65 2.30
N ASP A 177 -36.98 7.84 2.08
CA ASP A 177 -37.10 6.53 2.74
C ASP A 177 -36.00 5.55 2.26
N ALA A 178 -35.61 5.62 0.98
CA ALA A 178 -34.47 4.85 0.47
C ALA A 178 -33.15 5.27 1.13
N TYR A 179 -32.85 6.56 1.19
CA TYR A 179 -31.66 7.08 1.88
C TYR A 179 -31.68 6.76 3.37
N ARG A 180 -32.86 6.80 4.01
CA ARG A 180 -33.01 6.42 5.41
C ARG A 180 -32.65 4.96 5.64
N ASN A 181 -33.12 4.06 4.77
CA ASN A 181 -32.79 2.65 4.81
C ASN A 181 -31.28 2.40 4.57
N GLU A 182 -30.68 3.10 3.60
CA GLU A 182 -29.25 2.99 3.31
C GLU A 182 -28.40 3.43 4.50
N VAL A 183 -28.76 4.54 5.15
CA VAL A 183 -28.10 5.00 6.39
C VAL A 183 -28.24 3.99 7.53
N GLU A 184 -29.39 3.34 7.65
CA GLU A 184 -29.61 2.31 8.66
C GLU A 184 -28.79 1.05 8.39
N LEU A 185 -28.66 0.65 7.11
CA LEU A 185 -27.79 -0.44 6.67
C LEU A 185 -26.32 -0.13 6.96
N LEU A 186 -25.84 1.07 6.60
CA LEU A 186 -24.47 1.50 6.86
C LEU A 186 -24.15 1.56 8.36
N LYS A 187 -25.11 1.93 9.20
CA LYS A 187 -24.95 1.87 10.67
C LYS A 187 -24.82 0.43 11.16
N GLN A 188 -25.63 -0.49 10.65
CA GLN A 188 -25.54 -1.92 10.98
C GLN A 188 -24.22 -2.53 10.52
N GLU A 189 -23.79 -2.23 9.29
CA GLU A 189 -22.50 -2.68 8.75
C GLU A 189 -21.33 -2.15 9.59
N LYS A 190 -21.35 -0.87 9.98
CA LYS A 190 -20.33 -0.29 10.86
C LYS A 190 -20.28 -0.97 12.23
N GLU A 191 -21.44 -1.21 12.85
CA GLU A 191 -21.55 -1.93 14.12
C GLU A 191 -21.03 -3.36 13.98
N GLN A 192 -21.37 -4.04 12.88
CA GLN A 192 -20.93 -5.40 12.57
C GLN A 192 -19.42 -5.45 12.36
N LEU A 193 -18.85 -4.52 11.57
CA LEU A 193 -17.41 -4.41 11.31
C LEU A 193 -16.61 -4.29 12.63
N PHE A 194 -17.10 -3.45 13.55
CA PHE A 194 -16.51 -3.28 14.88
C PHE A 194 -16.59 -4.56 15.74
N ARG A 195 -17.64 -5.38 15.57
CA ARG A 195 -17.84 -6.62 16.33
C ARG A 195 -17.16 -7.85 15.76
N THR A 196 -16.91 -7.92 14.45
CA THR A 196 -16.39 -9.15 13.82
C THR A 196 -14.90 -9.11 13.56
N GLU A 197 -14.31 -7.98 13.18
CA GLU A 197 -12.89 -7.98 12.79
C GLU A 197 -11.94 -7.67 13.95
N GLU A 198 -12.26 -6.68 14.78
CA GLU A 198 -11.31 -6.22 15.80
C GLU A 198 -11.38 -7.03 17.10
N THR A 199 -12.57 -7.48 17.51
CA THR A 199 -12.77 -8.27 18.74
C THR A 199 -12.42 -9.74 18.57
N VAL A 200 -12.80 -10.37 17.44
CA VAL A 200 -12.50 -11.80 17.21
C VAL A 200 -11.00 -12.04 17.05
N THR A 201 -10.28 -11.14 16.37
CA THR A 201 -8.83 -11.26 16.20
C THR A 201 -8.06 -11.02 17.51
N LYS A 202 -8.49 -10.04 18.32
CA LYS A 202 -7.90 -9.80 19.64
C LYS A 202 -8.15 -10.95 20.62
N ASP A 203 -9.35 -11.53 20.63
CA ASP A 203 -9.68 -12.67 21.49
C ASP A 203 -8.92 -13.94 21.10
N GLN A 204 -8.75 -14.20 19.80
CA GLN A 204 -7.92 -15.31 19.31
C GLN A 204 -6.43 -15.13 19.68
N GLN A 205 -5.90 -13.92 19.55
CA GLN A 205 -4.53 -13.60 19.97
C GLN A 205 -4.35 -13.76 21.49
N LEU A 206 -5.33 -13.32 22.29
CA LEU A 206 -5.33 -13.50 23.75
C LEU A 206 -5.35 -14.97 24.15
N GLN A 207 -6.18 -15.81 23.51
CA GLN A 207 -6.20 -17.25 23.76
C GLN A 207 -4.87 -17.92 23.44
N PHE A 208 -4.26 -17.59 22.31
CA PHE A 208 -2.96 -18.17 21.93
C PHE A 208 -1.86 -17.78 22.93
N LEU A 209 -1.85 -16.52 23.36
CA LEU A 209 -0.90 -16.02 24.35
C LEU A 209 -1.10 -16.70 25.71
N GLN A 210 -2.35 -16.87 26.14
CA GLN A 210 -2.69 -17.56 27.38
C GLN A 210 -2.25 -19.04 27.36
N GLN A 211 -2.45 -19.74 26.24
CA GLN A 211 -2.01 -21.12 26.06
C GLN A 211 -0.48 -21.24 26.08
N THR A 212 0.21 -20.30 25.42
CA THR A 212 1.68 -20.22 25.42
C THR A 212 2.23 -20.00 26.83
N MET A 213 1.62 -19.07 27.58
CA MET A 213 2.00 -18.77 28.96
C MET A 213 1.82 -19.99 29.88
N GLN A 214 0.71 -20.73 29.75
CA GLN A 214 0.50 -21.97 30.50
C GLN A 214 1.54 -23.05 30.16
N GLY A 215 1.87 -23.21 28.88
CA GLY A 215 2.92 -24.14 28.45
C GLY A 215 4.29 -23.78 29.05
N MET A 216 4.64 -22.50 29.07
CA MET A 216 5.89 -22.03 29.64
C MET A 216 5.93 -22.20 31.17
N GLN A 217 4.81 -21.96 31.87
CA GLN A 217 4.71 -22.25 33.30
C GLN A 217 4.92 -23.73 33.62
N GLN A 218 4.37 -24.63 32.79
CA GLN A 218 4.57 -26.07 32.96
C GLN A 218 6.03 -26.47 32.76
N GLN A 219 6.71 -25.92 31.75
CA GLN A 219 8.14 -26.15 31.54
C GLN A 219 9.00 -25.66 32.71
N LEU A 220 8.68 -24.49 33.27
CA LEU A 220 9.39 -23.95 34.44
C LEU A 220 9.24 -24.87 35.67
N LEU A 221 8.05 -25.44 35.88
CA LEU A 221 7.82 -26.42 36.96
C LEU A 221 8.64 -27.70 36.73
N THR A 222 8.67 -28.22 35.52
CA THR A 222 9.48 -29.41 35.19
C THR A 222 10.97 -29.17 35.42
N ILE A 223 11.49 -28.02 34.96
CA ILE A 223 12.90 -27.66 35.19
C ILE A 223 13.20 -27.53 36.69
N GLN A 224 12.29 -26.94 37.47
CA GLN A 224 12.46 -26.81 38.92
C GLN A 224 12.53 -28.18 39.62
N GLU A 225 11.72 -29.15 39.17
CA GLU A 225 11.71 -30.51 39.70
C GLU A 225 12.99 -31.27 39.35
N GLU A 226 13.46 -31.16 38.10
CA GLU A 226 14.75 -31.72 37.68
C GLU A 226 15.93 -31.14 38.48
N LEU A 227 15.91 -29.84 38.76
CA LEU A 227 16.95 -29.16 39.54
C LEU A 227 16.97 -29.67 40.99
N ASN A 228 15.79 -29.88 41.59
CA ASN A 228 15.69 -30.48 42.92
C ASN A 228 16.18 -31.93 42.95
N ASN A 229 15.85 -32.73 41.94
CA ASN A 229 16.35 -34.11 41.82
C ASN A 229 17.88 -34.14 41.70
N LYS A 230 18.45 -33.29 40.83
CA LYS A 230 19.91 -33.17 40.69
C LYS A 230 20.60 -32.69 41.96
N LYS A 231 19.95 -31.82 42.72
CA LYS A 231 20.44 -31.39 44.04
C LYS A 231 20.50 -32.57 45.02
N SER A 232 19.47 -33.41 45.07
CA SER A 232 19.45 -34.61 45.91
C SER A 232 20.52 -35.64 45.50
N GLU A 233 20.67 -35.89 44.20
CA GLU A 233 21.73 -36.78 43.68
C GLU A 233 23.13 -36.29 44.07
N LEU A 234 23.35 -34.97 44.01
CA LEU A 234 24.62 -34.36 44.41
C LEU A 234 24.90 -34.52 45.91
N GLU A 235 23.87 -34.37 46.75
CA GLU A 235 23.97 -34.58 48.20
C GLU A 235 24.38 -36.03 48.51
N GLN A 236 23.72 -37.01 47.88
CA GLN A 236 24.04 -38.43 48.01
C GLN A 236 25.46 -38.74 47.54
N ALA A 237 25.88 -38.20 46.39
CA ALA A 237 27.23 -38.39 45.87
C ALA A 237 28.30 -37.82 46.83
N LYS A 238 28.02 -36.70 47.51
CA LYS A 238 28.91 -36.15 48.55
C LYS A 238 29.01 -37.05 49.77
N GLU A 239 27.90 -37.65 50.22
CA GLU A 239 27.91 -38.61 51.33
C GLU A 239 28.72 -39.86 50.97
N GLU A 240 28.52 -40.42 49.77
CA GLU A 240 29.29 -41.55 49.25
C GLU A 240 30.78 -41.21 49.10
N GLN A 241 31.12 -40.01 48.63
CA GLN A 241 32.49 -39.52 48.57
C GLN A 241 33.11 -39.41 49.97
N SER A 242 32.39 -38.87 50.95
CA SER A 242 32.87 -38.79 52.33
C SER A 242 33.09 -40.18 52.93
N HIS A 243 32.20 -41.13 52.65
CA HIS A 243 32.34 -42.52 53.13
C HIS A 243 33.54 -43.22 52.52
N THR A 244 33.71 -43.13 51.19
CA THR A 244 34.87 -43.71 50.49
C THR A 244 36.19 -43.06 50.93
N GLN A 245 36.20 -41.74 51.15
CA GLN A 245 37.36 -41.04 51.68
C GLN A 245 37.72 -41.49 53.11
N ALA A 246 36.73 -41.74 53.97
CA ALA A 246 36.95 -42.29 55.30
C ALA A 246 37.53 -43.72 55.23
N LEU A 247 36.99 -44.57 54.36
CA LEU A 247 37.50 -45.94 54.17
C LEU A 247 38.94 -45.94 53.64
N LEU A 248 39.28 -45.04 52.71
CA LEU A 248 40.63 -44.87 52.20
C LEU A 248 41.62 -44.46 53.31
N LYS A 249 41.21 -43.58 54.23
CA LYS A 249 42.05 -43.20 55.39
C LYS A 249 42.32 -44.41 56.30
N VAL A 250 41.30 -45.20 56.60
CA VAL A 250 41.46 -46.43 57.42
C VAL A 250 42.40 -47.41 56.73
N LEU A 251 42.25 -47.64 55.42
CA LEU A 251 43.14 -48.52 54.65
C LEU A 251 44.57 -47.97 54.58
N GLN A 252 44.76 -46.66 54.45
CA GLN A 252 46.08 -46.01 54.52
C GLN A 252 46.74 -46.20 55.89
N GLU A 253 45.99 -46.07 56.99
CA GLU A 253 46.49 -46.32 58.34
C GLU A 253 46.85 -47.78 58.56
N GLN A 254 46.05 -48.73 58.05
CA GLN A 254 46.39 -50.16 58.10
C GLN A 254 47.63 -50.50 57.26
N LEU A 255 47.79 -49.90 56.09
CA LEU A 255 49.00 -50.04 55.27
C LEU A 255 50.24 -49.47 55.98
N LYS A 256 50.10 -48.33 56.67
CA LYS A 256 51.20 -47.75 57.46
C LYS A 256 51.56 -48.61 58.67
N GLY A 257 50.58 -49.14 59.39
CA GLY A 257 50.80 -50.08 60.50
C GLY A 257 51.37 -51.44 60.06
N THR A 258 51.05 -51.89 58.84
CA THR A 258 51.65 -53.11 58.26
C THR A 258 53.08 -52.84 57.76
N LYS A 259 53.38 -51.61 57.32
CA LYS A 259 54.73 -51.19 56.92
C LYS A 259 55.66 -51.04 58.14
N GLU A 260 55.16 -50.58 59.29
CA GLU A 260 55.92 -50.54 60.54
C GLU A 260 56.23 -51.94 61.14
N LEU A 261 55.51 -52.99 60.70
CA LEU A 261 55.87 -54.39 61.03
C LEU A 261 56.82 -55.05 60.02
N VAL A 262 57.10 -54.40 58.88
CA VAL A 262 57.92 -54.94 57.77
C VAL A 262 59.19 -54.12 57.50
N GLU A 263 59.37 -52.95 58.14
CA GLU A 263 60.64 -52.20 58.14
C GLU A 263 61.68 -52.77 59.13
N THR A 264 61.96 -54.06 59.00
CA THR A 264 63.31 -54.62 59.17
C THR A 264 63.67 -55.40 57.91
N ASN A 265 63.75 -54.72 56.76
CA ASN A 265 64.73 -54.94 55.68
C ASN A 265 64.28 -54.24 54.39
N GLY A 266 65.18 -53.43 53.81
CA GLY A 266 65.27 -53.31 52.35
C GLY A 266 64.69 -52.04 51.70
N HIS A 267 65.50 -50.99 51.76
CA HIS A 267 65.72 -49.88 50.82
C HIS A 267 65.15 -49.95 49.37
N SER A 268 64.71 -48.78 48.88
CA SER A 268 64.94 -48.14 47.54
C SER A 268 63.75 -47.79 46.59
N HIS A 269 63.64 -46.46 46.33
CA HIS A 269 63.43 -45.66 45.07
C HIS A 269 62.19 -45.83 44.16
N GLU A 270 61.38 -44.76 43.98
CA GLU A 270 61.21 -43.80 42.81
C GLU A 270 60.37 -44.39 41.65
N ASP A 271 59.49 -43.72 40.88
CA ASP A 271 59.01 -42.34 40.67
C ASP A 271 57.73 -42.43 39.78
N THR A 272 56.76 -41.49 39.84
CA THR A 272 55.70 -41.35 38.80
C THR A 272 55.28 -39.90 38.51
N ASN A 273 55.14 -39.61 37.21
CA ASN A 273 54.88 -38.35 36.51
C ASN A 273 53.59 -37.56 36.90
N GLU A 274 53.70 -36.23 36.94
CA GLU A 274 52.58 -35.26 37.00
C GLU A 274 52.09 -34.80 35.60
N ILE A 275 50.79 -34.55 35.47
CA ILE A 275 50.02 -34.29 34.23
C ILE A 275 49.57 -32.81 34.15
N ASN A 276 49.67 -32.26 32.93
CA ASN A 276 49.32 -30.90 32.49
C ASN A 276 47.79 -30.70 32.29
N VAL A 277 47.12 -29.77 33.00
CA VAL A 277 45.67 -29.43 32.83
C VAL A 277 45.38 -27.92 32.95
N LEU A 278 45.94 -27.04 32.11
CA LEU A 278 45.71 -25.58 32.28
C LEU A 278 45.46 -24.73 31.01
N THR A 279 45.27 -25.32 29.83
CA THR A 279 45.27 -24.52 28.58
C THR A 279 43.91 -24.29 27.91
N VAL A 280 42.79 -24.75 28.47
CA VAL A 280 41.49 -24.75 27.73
C VAL A 280 40.57 -23.55 28.02
N ALA A 281 40.88 -22.69 29.01
CA ALA A 281 39.90 -21.70 29.48
C ALA A 281 39.90 -20.31 28.78
N LEU A 282 40.83 -20.01 27.85
CA LEU A 282 41.05 -18.62 27.39
C LEU A 282 40.48 -18.25 26.00
N VAL A 283 39.82 -19.15 25.27
CA VAL A 283 39.50 -18.90 23.83
C VAL A 283 38.06 -18.42 23.57
N ASN A 284 37.18 -18.35 24.57
CA ASN A 284 35.75 -18.11 24.34
C ASN A 284 35.25 -16.66 24.55
N GLN A 285 36.11 -15.69 24.87
CA GLN A 285 35.65 -14.32 25.20
C GLN A 285 35.68 -13.31 24.05
N ASP A 286 36.23 -13.64 22.87
CA ASP A 286 36.43 -12.66 21.78
C ASP A 286 35.32 -12.63 20.71
N ARG A 287 34.20 -13.35 20.87
CA ARG A 287 33.22 -13.55 19.77
C ARG A 287 31.93 -12.71 19.84
N GLU A 288 31.69 -11.93 20.88
CA GLU A 288 30.42 -11.17 21.05
C GLU A 288 30.48 -9.68 20.69
N ASN A 289 31.65 -9.08 20.50
CA ASN A 289 31.79 -7.61 20.33
C ASN A 289 31.66 -7.07 18.88
N ASN A 290 31.22 -7.87 17.91
CA ASN A 290 31.31 -7.49 16.48
C ASN A 290 29.96 -7.30 15.74
N ILE A 291 28.81 -7.41 16.42
CA ILE A 291 27.49 -7.31 15.78
C ILE A 291 26.87 -5.89 15.91
N GLU A 292 27.32 -5.07 16.85
CA GLU A 292 26.73 -3.73 17.09
C GLU A 292 27.27 -2.60 16.17
N LYS A 293 28.22 -2.87 15.27
CA LYS A 293 28.92 -1.82 14.49
C LYS A 293 28.25 -1.38 13.17
N ARG A 294 27.04 -1.84 12.83
CA ARG A 294 26.42 -1.52 11.52
C ARG A 294 25.34 -0.43 11.54
N SER A 295 24.84 -0.01 12.70
CA SER A 295 23.85 1.07 12.83
C SER A 295 24.53 2.42 13.08
N GLN A 296 25.08 3.02 12.03
CA GLN A 296 25.46 4.45 12.08
C GLN A 296 24.17 5.29 12.24
N GLY A 297 24.00 5.93 13.40
CA GLY A 297 22.91 6.87 13.67
C GLY A 297 22.89 8.08 12.72
N LEU A 298 21.86 8.92 12.80
CA LEU A 298 21.70 10.12 11.96
C LEU A 298 22.96 11.00 12.05
N LYS A 299 23.55 11.34 10.91
CA LYS A 299 24.83 12.07 10.80
C LYS A 299 24.63 13.60 10.75
N SER A 300 23.41 14.06 10.46
CA SER A 300 23.09 15.49 10.31
C SER A 300 21.60 15.75 10.46
N GLU A 301 21.24 16.96 10.91
CA GLU A 301 19.87 17.48 10.89
C GLU A 301 19.26 17.46 9.48
N LYS A 302 20.09 17.67 8.45
CA LYS A 302 19.66 17.55 7.05
C LYS A 302 19.12 16.16 6.74
N GLU A 303 19.74 15.10 7.26
CA GLU A 303 19.24 13.73 7.05
C GLU A 303 17.90 13.50 7.75
N ALA A 304 17.72 14.04 8.95
CA ALA A 304 16.46 13.92 9.69
C ALA A 304 15.30 14.59 8.93
N LEU A 305 15.54 15.78 8.37
CA LEU A 305 14.57 16.48 7.53
C LEU A 305 14.23 15.69 6.26
N LEU A 306 15.24 15.15 5.58
CA LEU A 306 15.04 14.32 4.38
C LEU A 306 14.20 13.09 4.68
N ILE A 307 14.50 12.39 5.78
CA ILE A 307 13.71 11.23 6.23
C ILE A 307 12.27 11.65 6.50
N GLY A 308 12.04 12.78 7.16
CA GLY A 308 10.69 13.29 7.44
C GLY A 308 9.91 13.54 6.15
N ILE A 309 10.50 14.26 5.20
CA ILE A 309 9.85 14.60 3.93
C ILE A 309 9.59 13.33 3.09
N ILE A 310 10.57 12.45 2.95
CA ILE A 310 10.41 11.19 2.21
C ILE A 310 9.36 10.29 2.89
N SER A 311 9.29 10.28 4.22
CA SER A 311 8.24 9.53 4.93
C SER A 311 6.86 10.09 4.64
N THR A 312 6.67 11.41 4.67
CA THR A 312 5.37 12.02 4.35
C THR A 312 4.95 11.76 2.90
N PHE A 313 5.91 11.81 1.97
CA PHE A 313 5.67 11.48 0.56
C PHE A 313 5.26 10.01 0.40
N LEU A 314 6.06 9.07 0.91
CA LEU A 314 5.75 7.64 0.77
C LEU A 314 4.49 7.22 1.52
N HIS A 315 4.07 7.95 2.57
CA HIS A 315 2.83 7.67 3.29
C HIS A 315 1.59 7.85 2.42
N VAL A 316 1.58 8.84 1.52
CA VAL A 316 0.47 9.09 0.60
C VAL A 316 0.55 8.24 -0.68
N HIS A 317 1.55 7.36 -0.81
CA HIS A 317 1.75 6.48 -1.98
C HIS A 317 1.62 4.99 -1.59
N PRO A 318 0.41 4.41 -1.64
CA PRO A 318 0.14 3.02 -1.24
C PRO A 318 1.00 1.97 -1.97
N PHE A 319 1.38 2.25 -3.22
CA PHE A 319 2.17 1.34 -4.07
C PHE A 319 3.68 1.61 -4.04
N GLY A 320 4.12 2.59 -3.22
CA GLY A 320 5.49 3.06 -3.17
C GLY A 320 5.89 3.91 -4.38
N ALA A 321 7.14 4.33 -4.42
CA ALA A 321 7.70 5.15 -5.49
C ALA A 321 9.09 4.67 -5.91
N ASN A 322 9.42 4.78 -7.19
CA ASN A 322 10.77 4.51 -7.67
C ASN A 322 11.73 5.65 -7.25
N ILE A 323 13.03 5.38 -7.36
CA ILE A 323 14.06 6.34 -6.89
C ILE A 323 14.07 7.61 -7.74
N GLU A 324 13.75 7.49 -9.03
CA GLU A 324 13.70 8.59 -10.00
C GLU A 324 12.56 9.56 -9.66
N TYR A 325 11.40 9.04 -9.26
CA TYR A 325 10.25 9.84 -8.87
C TYR A 325 10.48 10.54 -7.53
N LEU A 326 11.01 9.81 -6.54
CA LEU A 326 11.43 10.39 -5.27
C LEU A 326 12.46 11.51 -5.47
N TRP A 327 13.45 11.28 -6.31
CA TRP A 327 14.48 12.26 -6.65
C TRP A 327 13.88 13.48 -7.36
N SER A 328 12.98 13.29 -8.33
CA SER A 328 12.32 14.39 -9.04
C SER A 328 11.52 15.28 -8.07
N TYR A 329 10.83 14.69 -7.10
CA TYR A 329 10.13 15.43 -6.05
C TYR A 329 11.09 16.17 -5.12
N MET A 330 12.17 15.50 -4.68
CA MET A 330 13.19 16.11 -3.81
C MET A 330 13.95 17.25 -4.49
N GLN A 331 14.17 17.17 -5.81
CA GLN A 331 14.88 18.19 -6.57
C GLN A 331 14.13 19.54 -6.60
N GLN A 332 12.79 19.52 -6.49
CA GLN A 332 11.98 20.75 -6.38
C GLN A 332 12.20 21.48 -5.04
N LEU A 333 12.63 20.76 -4.00
CA LEU A 333 12.84 21.29 -2.65
C LEU A 333 14.31 21.65 -2.39
N ASP A 334 15.26 20.85 -2.87
CA ASP A 334 16.71 21.12 -2.80
C ASP A 334 17.40 20.57 -4.05
N SER A 335 17.87 21.49 -4.90
CA SER A 335 18.51 21.16 -6.18
C SER A 335 19.89 20.49 -6.02
N LYS A 336 20.43 20.36 -4.81
CA LYS A 336 21.73 19.73 -4.53
C LYS A 336 21.64 18.25 -4.20
N ILE A 337 20.44 17.69 -4.07
CA ILE A 337 20.24 16.28 -3.70
C ILE A 337 20.40 15.38 -4.91
N SER A 338 21.22 14.34 -4.77
CA SER A 338 21.37 13.29 -5.78
C SER A 338 20.50 12.06 -5.48
N ALA A 339 20.09 11.35 -6.53
CA ALA A 339 19.33 10.10 -6.39
C ALA A 339 20.09 9.04 -5.55
N ASN A 340 21.41 8.99 -5.68
CA ASN A 340 22.27 8.07 -4.92
C ASN A 340 22.30 8.39 -3.42
N GLU A 341 22.26 9.67 -3.04
CA GLU A 341 22.17 10.06 -1.62
C GLU A 341 20.83 9.62 -1.00
N ILE A 342 19.73 9.76 -1.74
CA ILE A 342 18.41 9.28 -1.31
C ILE A 342 18.44 7.75 -1.16
N GLU A 343 18.97 7.02 -2.15
CA GLU A 343 19.02 5.56 -2.11
C GLU A 343 19.86 5.05 -0.92
N MET A 344 21.04 5.64 -0.70
CA MET A 344 21.91 5.29 0.43
C MET A 344 21.26 5.59 1.78
N LEU A 345 20.49 6.68 1.88
CA LEU A 345 19.74 7.05 3.08
C LEU A 345 18.65 6.03 3.41
N LEU A 346 17.86 5.62 2.41
CA LEU A 346 16.79 4.63 2.55
C LEU A 346 17.35 3.25 2.89
N MET A 347 18.43 2.82 2.24
CA MET A 347 19.11 1.54 2.51
C MET A 347 19.67 1.44 3.94
N ARG A 348 20.03 2.57 4.56
CA ARG A 348 20.53 2.60 5.93
C ARG A 348 19.43 2.44 6.99
N LEU A 349 18.17 2.61 6.60
CA LEU A 349 17.02 2.62 7.51
C LEU A 349 16.00 1.52 7.14
N PRO A 350 16.41 0.23 7.16
CA PRO A 350 15.59 -0.89 6.68
C PRO A 350 14.33 -1.15 7.55
N ARG A 351 14.27 -0.60 8.77
CA ARG A 351 13.09 -0.66 9.63
C ARG A 351 12.05 0.43 9.33
N MET A 352 12.42 1.45 8.57
CA MET A 352 11.51 2.53 8.16
C MET A 352 11.16 2.47 6.68
N PHE A 353 12.09 2.05 5.83
CA PHE A 353 11.89 1.97 4.40
C PHE A 353 12.24 0.58 3.87
N LYS A 354 11.38 0.06 3.00
CA LYS A 354 11.56 -1.25 2.37
C LYS A 354 11.56 -1.09 0.85
N GLN A 355 12.51 -1.74 0.20
CA GLN A 355 12.55 -1.85 -1.25
C GLN A 355 11.76 -3.09 -1.67
N GLU A 356 10.77 -2.89 -2.54
CA GLU A 356 9.94 -3.95 -3.12
C GLU A 356 10.07 -3.93 -4.64
N PHE A 357 10.01 -5.12 -5.23
CA PHE A 357 9.96 -5.28 -6.68
C PHE A 357 8.53 -5.53 -7.08
N THR A 358 8.05 -4.73 -8.02
CA THR A 358 6.66 -4.76 -8.49
C THR A 358 6.65 -4.92 -10.01
N GLY A 359 5.92 -5.91 -10.53
CA GLY A 359 5.88 -6.25 -11.95
C GLY A 359 6.45 -7.64 -12.24
N VAL A 360 6.39 -8.07 -13.51
CA VAL A 360 6.88 -9.38 -13.97
C VAL A 360 7.67 -9.21 -15.26
N GLY A 361 8.91 -9.70 -15.30
CA GLY A 361 9.74 -9.68 -16.50
C GLY A 361 10.24 -8.27 -16.85
N ALA A 362 9.88 -7.77 -18.04
CA ALA A 362 10.36 -6.49 -18.56
C ALA A 362 9.75 -5.25 -17.86
N THR A 363 8.69 -5.42 -17.07
CA THR A 363 8.03 -4.35 -16.29
C THR A 363 8.40 -4.40 -14.80
N LEU A 364 9.49 -5.08 -14.44
CA LEU A 364 9.95 -5.17 -13.07
C LEU A 364 10.51 -3.80 -12.62
N GLU A 365 9.76 -3.13 -11.76
CA GLU A 365 10.15 -1.83 -11.20
C GLU A 365 10.58 -1.98 -9.74
N LYS A 366 11.65 -1.27 -9.38
CA LYS A 366 12.12 -1.13 -7.99
C LYS A 366 11.37 0.04 -7.35
N ARG A 367 10.60 -0.23 -6.29
CA ARG A 367 9.86 0.80 -5.56
C ARG A 367 10.17 0.77 -4.07
N TRP A 368 10.25 1.95 -3.47
CA TRP A 368 10.43 2.16 -2.04
C TRP A 368 9.09 2.37 -1.36
N LYS A 369 8.88 1.73 -0.22
CA LYS A 369 7.70 1.89 0.63
C LYS A 369 8.08 2.24 2.07
N LEU A 370 7.20 2.98 2.73
CA LEU A 370 7.29 3.28 4.16
C LEU A 370 6.75 2.09 4.97
N CYS A 371 7.59 1.47 5.79
CA CYS A 371 7.24 0.37 6.70
C CYS A 371 7.48 0.70 8.18
N ALA A 372 7.66 1.99 8.52
CA ALA A 372 7.96 2.44 9.88
C ALA A 372 6.97 1.91 10.94
N PHE A 373 5.69 1.73 10.59
CA PHE A 373 4.66 1.19 11.49
C PHE A 373 4.83 -0.31 11.80
N GLU A 374 5.44 -1.09 10.90
CA GLU A 374 5.72 -2.52 11.12
C GLU A 374 6.96 -2.71 12.01
N GLY A 375 7.94 -1.81 11.88
CA GLY A 375 9.17 -1.81 12.69
C GLY A 375 8.96 -1.54 14.18
N ILE A 376 7.88 -0.85 14.56
CA ILE A 376 7.53 -0.56 15.97
C ILE A 376 6.95 -1.80 16.65
N LYS A 377 6.21 -2.66 15.93
CA LYS A 377 5.59 -3.89 16.48
C LYS A 377 6.61 -5.01 16.78
N THR A 378 7.85 -4.85 16.34
CA THR A 378 8.93 -5.86 16.44
C THR A 378 10.03 -5.48 17.44
N THR A 379 9.78 -4.49 18.29
CA THR A 379 10.63 -4.12 19.44
C THR A 379 9.83 -4.34 20.71
#